data_AF-A0A3B9NI54-F1
#
_entry.id   AF-A0A3B9NI54-F1
#
_cell.length_a   1.000
_cell.length_b   1.000
_cell.length_c   1.000
_cell.angle_alpha   90.00
_cell.angle_beta   90.00
_cell.angle_gamma   90.00
#
_symmetry.space_group_name_H-M   'P 1'
#
loop_
_entity.id
_entity.type
_entity.pdbx_description
1 polymer ?
#
loop_
_entity_poly.entity_id
_entity_poly.type
_entity_poly.pdbx_seq_one_letter_code
_entity_poly.pdbx_strand_id
1 'polypeptide(L)'
;MQLREGKNTFLQYTLNGINVRSRLRHWAVVTLIGYIPLLLYACYSLGIGYYIAKNYRGGLTVLYLLILVIATAIYTDQFRLISINEGRNILLSYSKKFNRRQLNLFNIYNHIINNRTSLIVTKLISLLTIYTLTNLFDIKETENNTRFVIYLTLTLACFNAVLLYKDFIFEGTKLIFLLNFPVSKIRRFISSMPYFVLLILPEIIFIISAFNFHLSAIAICSAIIFLLSVRSLIFLVGNSPLSVIKSISTYYFLALIFILYELHFFVLFITLIASYLMFIRHSTYEKLQNNQD
;
A
#
# COMPACT_ATOMS: atom_id res chain seq x y z
N MET A 1 17.20 -8.16 -14.43
CA MET A 1 16.53 -9.48 -14.31
C MET A 1 16.95 -10.45 -15.44
N GLN A 2 18.12 -10.27 -16.08
CA GLN A 2 18.63 -11.14 -17.14
C GLN A 2 19.65 -12.18 -16.65
N LEU A 3 20.21 -12.01 -15.45
CA LEU A 3 21.19 -12.93 -14.86
C LEU A 3 20.62 -14.28 -14.40
N ARG A 4 19.28 -14.43 -14.37
CA ARG A 4 18.58 -15.64 -13.93
C ARG A 4 18.19 -16.58 -15.08
N GLU A 5 18.41 -16.18 -16.33
CA GLU A 5 18.21 -17.08 -17.46
C GLU A 5 19.29 -18.17 -17.46
N GLY A 6 18.91 -19.41 -17.79
CA GLY A 6 19.82 -20.57 -17.79
C GLY A 6 21.10 -20.34 -18.61
N LYS A 7 21.03 -19.51 -19.66
CA LYS A 7 22.17 -19.11 -20.51
C LYS A 7 23.23 -18.25 -19.78
N ASN A 8 22.84 -17.53 -18.73
CA ASN A 8 23.72 -16.62 -17.99
C ASN A 8 24.25 -17.22 -16.68
N THR A 9 23.99 -18.51 -16.43
CA THR A 9 24.54 -19.26 -15.29
C THR A 9 26.07 -19.34 -15.36
N PHE A 10 26.63 -19.41 -16.57
CA PHE A 10 28.08 -19.37 -16.80
C PHE A 10 28.75 -18.16 -16.14
N LEU A 11 28.19 -16.96 -16.32
CA LEU A 11 28.71 -15.71 -15.73
C LEU A 11 28.73 -15.77 -14.20
N GLN A 12 27.75 -16.45 -13.58
CA GLN A 12 27.72 -16.65 -12.13
C GLN A 12 28.85 -17.56 -11.66
N TYR A 13 29.14 -18.64 -12.41
CA TYR A 13 30.25 -19.54 -12.12
C TYR A 13 31.62 -18.89 -12.33
N THR A 14 31.80 -18.09 -13.39
CA THR A 14 33.06 -17.38 -13.65
C THR A 14 33.35 -16.34 -12.56
N LEU A 15 32.33 -15.60 -12.13
CA LEU A 15 32.46 -14.65 -11.01
C LEU A 15 32.74 -15.37 -9.68
N ASN A 16 32.27 -16.61 -9.52
CA ASN A 16 32.51 -17.42 -8.33
C ASN A 16 33.95 -17.89 -8.15
N GLY A 17 34.70 -18.08 -9.24
CA GLY A 17 36.11 -18.46 -9.20
C GLY A 17 37.07 -17.35 -8.75
N ILE A 18 36.61 -16.10 -8.71
CA ILE A 18 37.46 -14.94 -8.39
C ILE A 18 37.50 -14.69 -6.88
N ASN A 19 38.72 -14.53 -6.34
CA ASN A 19 38.96 -14.19 -4.94
C ASN A 19 38.25 -12.90 -4.51
N VAL A 20 37.74 -12.85 -3.27
CA VAL A 20 36.86 -11.78 -2.74
C VAL A 20 37.49 -10.39 -2.90
N ARG A 21 38.78 -10.25 -2.61
CA ARG A 21 39.50 -8.97 -2.74
C ARG A 21 39.59 -8.49 -4.19
N SER A 22 39.88 -9.40 -5.12
CA SER A 22 39.94 -9.08 -6.54
C SER A 22 38.56 -8.65 -7.03
N ARG A 23 37.51 -9.35 -6.62
CA ARG A 23 36.14 -9.06 -7.02
C ARG A 23 35.64 -7.70 -6.51
N LEU A 24 35.86 -7.39 -5.23
CA LEU A 24 35.54 -6.06 -4.68
C LEU A 24 36.27 -4.94 -5.44
N ARG A 25 37.52 -5.18 -5.85
CA ARG A 25 38.28 -4.24 -6.68
C ARG A 25 37.60 -4.00 -8.03
N HIS A 26 37.14 -5.06 -8.71
CA HIS A 26 36.43 -4.91 -9.99
C HIS A 26 35.09 -4.18 -9.81
N TRP A 27 34.30 -4.53 -8.79
CA TRP A 27 33.05 -3.83 -8.50
C TRP A 27 33.27 -2.36 -8.17
N ALA A 28 34.29 -2.04 -7.37
CA ALA A 28 34.65 -0.67 -7.07
C ALA A 28 35.08 0.11 -8.32
N VAL A 29 35.80 -0.51 -9.25
CA VAL A 29 36.18 0.15 -10.52
C VAL A 29 34.94 0.41 -11.39
N VAL A 30 34.05 -0.57 -11.53
CA VAL A 30 32.82 -0.42 -12.32
C VAL A 30 31.91 0.66 -11.73
N THR A 31 31.70 0.66 -10.41
CA THR A 31 30.90 1.70 -9.76
C THR A 31 31.59 3.05 -9.87
N LEU A 32 32.90 3.14 -9.65
CA LEU A 32 33.66 4.38 -9.79
C LEU A 32 33.52 4.98 -11.19
N ILE A 33 33.60 4.17 -12.26
CA ILE A 33 33.38 4.61 -13.65
C ILE A 33 31.98 5.23 -13.81
N GLY A 34 30.94 4.60 -13.27
CA GLY A 34 29.58 5.13 -13.29
C GLY A 34 29.42 6.46 -12.53
N TYR A 35 30.22 6.66 -11.49
CA TYR A 35 30.19 7.86 -10.65
C TYR A 35 31.19 8.96 -11.07
N ILE A 36 32.00 8.76 -12.13
CA ILE A 36 32.96 9.77 -12.66
C ILE A 36 32.32 11.17 -12.83
N PRO A 37 31.17 11.35 -13.51
CA PRO A 37 30.63 12.69 -13.74
C PRO A 37 30.25 13.39 -12.43
N LEU A 38 29.76 12.64 -11.44
CA LEU A 38 29.45 13.16 -10.10
C LEU A 38 30.71 13.55 -9.31
N LEU A 39 31.78 12.73 -9.41
CA LEU A 39 33.07 13.05 -8.79
C LEU A 39 33.70 14.31 -9.37
N LEU A 40 33.62 14.50 -10.70
CA LEU A 40 34.09 15.73 -11.35
C LEU A 40 33.33 16.95 -10.84
N TYR A 41 32.01 16.85 -10.70
CA TYR A 41 31.18 17.92 -10.14
C TYR A 41 31.53 18.23 -8.68
N ALA A 42 31.77 17.20 -7.86
CA ALA A 42 32.13 17.36 -6.46
C ALA A 42 33.53 17.98 -6.30
N CYS A 43 34.50 17.57 -7.11
CA CYS A 43 35.84 18.18 -7.16
C CYS A 43 35.77 19.65 -7.61
N TYR A 44 34.95 19.96 -8.62
CA TYR A 44 34.73 21.33 -9.07
C TYR A 44 34.12 22.20 -7.95
N SER A 45 33.10 21.69 -7.26
CA SER A 45 32.50 22.37 -6.11
C SER A 45 33.48 22.59 -4.97
N LEU A 46 34.41 21.65 -4.73
CA LEU A 46 35.48 21.80 -3.74
C LEU A 46 36.44 22.93 -4.14
N GLY A 47 36.86 22.96 -5.41
CA GLY A 47 37.74 24.01 -5.94
C GLY A 47 37.17 25.41 -5.77
N ILE A 48 35.89 25.60 -6.15
CA ILE A 48 35.20 26.88 -5.97
C ILE A 48 35.02 27.22 -4.49
N GLY A 49 34.58 26.25 -3.68
CA GLY A 49 34.33 26.44 -2.25
C GLY A 49 35.60 26.85 -1.49
N TYR A 50 36.75 26.30 -1.89
CA TYR A 50 38.04 26.67 -1.35
C TYR A 50 38.44 28.10 -1.76
N TYR A 51 38.29 28.45 -3.04
CA TYR A 51 38.69 29.75 -3.57
C TYR A 51 37.87 30.92 -3.02
N ILE A 52 36.55 30.75 -2.89
CA ILE A 52 35.64 31.85 -2.50
C ILE A 52 35.50 31.96 -0.98
N ALA A 53 35.27 30.84 -0.27
CA ALA A 53 34.83 30.86 1.11
C ALA A 53 35.90 30.37 2.12
N LYS A 54 37.10 29.97 1.66
CA LYS A 54 38.14 29.29 2.46
C LYS A 54 37.58 28.14 3.32
N ASN A 55 36.52 27.48 2.85
CA ASN A 55 35.76 26.53 3.64
C ASN A 55 35.85 25.13 3.03
N TYR A 56 36.27 24.16 3.84
CA TYR A 56 36.51 22.77 3.41
C TYR A 56 35.24 21.93 3.29
N ARG A 57 34.04 22.53 3.45
CA ARG A 57 32.76 21.82 3.35
C ARG A 57 32.56 21.09 2.02
N GLY A 58 33.16 21.57 0.92
CA GLY A 58 33.18 20.84 -0.35
C GLY A 58 33.86 19.47 -0.26
N GLY A 59 34.87 19.31 0.61
CA GLY A 59 35.53 18.03 0.88
C GLY A 59 34.61 16.97 1.46
N LEU A 60 33.60 17.36 2.25
CA LEU A 60 32.62 16.41 2.79
C LEU A 60 31.79 15.75 1.69
N THR A 61 31.50 16.47 0.60
CA THR A 61 30.74 15.92 -0.53
C THR A 61 31.54 14.89 -1.32
N VAL A 62 32.84 15.12 -1.52
CA VAL A 62 33.75 14.16 -2.16
C VAL A 62 33.91 12.91 -1.30
N LEU A 63 34.12 13.09 0.01
CA LEU A 63 34.24 12.00 0.97
C LEU A 63 32.96 11.16 1.02
N TYR A 64 31.79 11.81 1.03
CA TYR A 64 30.50 11.15 0.96
C TYR A 64 30.35 10.29 -0.29
N LEU A 65 30.71 10.82 -1.47
CA LEU A 65 30.65 10.06 -2.72
C LEU A 65 31.60 8.86 -2.73
N LEU A 66 32.81 8.99 -2.17
CA LEU A 66 33.74 7.86 -2.04
C LEU A 66 33.18 6.76 -1.12
N ILE A 67 32.59 7.12 0.02
CA ILE A 67 31.89 6.16 0.89
C ILE A 67 30.76 5.47 0.13
N LEU A 68 30.00 6.21 -0.68
CA LEU A 68 28.89 5.68 -1.45
C LEU A 68 29.35 4.68 -2.52
N VAL A 69 30.49 4.94 -3.19
CA VAL A 69 31.12 4.00 -4.14
C VAL A 69 31.52 2.69 -3.44
N ILE A 70 32.10 2.78 -2.24
CA ILE A 70 32.50 1.59 -1.46
C ILE A 70 31.26 0.82 -0.98
N ALA A 71 30.26 1.53 -0.44
CA ALA A 71 29.03 0.92 0.05
C ALA A 71 28.26 0.21 -1.07
N THR A 72 28.18 0.81 -2.25
CA THR A 72 27.54 0.19 -3.42
C THR A 72 28.30 -1.03 -3.90
N ALA A 73 29.64 -1.01 -3.93
CA ALA A 73 30.45 -2.17 -4.28
C ALA A 73 30.24 -3.35 -3.30
N ILE A 74 30.16 -3.07 -2.00
CA ILE A 74 29.86 -4.08 -0.97
C ILE A 74 28.43 -4.63 -1.14
N TYR A 75 27.46 -3.75 -1.37
CA TYR A 75 26.06 -4.14 -1.56
C TYR A 75 25.86 -5.04 -2.79
N THR A 76 26.51 -4.71 -3.91
CA THR A 76 26.48 -5.55 -5.12
C THR A 76 27.14 -6.91 -4.91
N ASP A 77 28.20 -6.98 -4.09
CA ASP A 77 28.84 -8.25 -3.75
C ASP A 77 27.94 -9.13 -2.88
N GLN A 78 27.21 -8.53 -1.93
CA GLN A 78 26.26 -9.25 -1.09
C GLN A 78 25.05 -9.77 -1.89
N PHE A 79 24.60 -9.04 -2.91
CA PHE A 79 23.49 -9.47 -3.78
C PHE A 79 23.79 -10.79 -4.52
N ARG A 80 25.07 -11.09 -4.78
CA ARG A 80 25.51 -12.38 -5.34
C ARG A 80 25.30 -13.54 -4.36
N LEU A 81 25.68 -13.37 -3.10
CA LEU A 81 25.54 -14.41 -2.06
C LEU A 81 24.07 -14.76 -1.78
N ILE A 82 23.17 -13.82 -2.01
CA ILE A 82 21.72 -13.99 -1.85
C ILE A 82 21.13 -15.01 -2.85
N SER A 83 21.73 -15.17 -4.04
CA SER A 83 21.21 -16.08 -5.07
C SER A 83 21.56 -17.56 -4.86
N ILE A 84 22.62 -17.86 -4.11
CA ILE A 84 23.12 -19.22 -3.86
C ILE A 84 22.69 -19.73 -2.47
N ASN A 85 22.55 -18.83 -1.48
CA ASN A 85 22.15 -19.16 -0.11
C ASN A 85 20.65 -19.03 0.18
N GLU A 86 19.77 -19.18 -0.84
CA GLU A 86 18.31 -19.13 -0.65
C GLU A 86 17.79 -20.15 0.40
N GLY A 87 18.63 -21.12 0.83
CA GLY A 87 18.31 -22.09 1.89
C GLY A 87 18.68 -21.75 3.35
N ARG A 88 19.46 -20.70 3.67
CA ARG A 88 19.97 -20.54 5.07
C ARG A 88 19.92 -19.17 5.75
N ASN A 89 19.53 -18.09 5.06
CA ASN A 89 19.59 -16.75 5.65
C ASN A 89 18.24 -16.29 6.23
N ILE A 90 18.06 -16.48 7.53
CA ILE A 90 16.90 -16.03 8.34
C ILE A 90 16.66 -14.51 8.22
N LEU A 91 17.72 -13.72 8.00
CA LEU A 91 17.63 -12.26 7.80
C LEU A 91 16.93 -11.86 6.49
N LEU A 92 16.99 -12.68 5.43
CA LEU A 92 16.26 -12.43 4.18
C LEU A 92 14.78 -12.79 4.29
N SER A 93 14.41 -13.71 5.19
CA SER A 93 13.00 -13.94 5.56
C SER A 93 12.38 -12.67 6.15
N TYR A 94 13.14 -11.93 6.96
CA TYR A 94 12.69 -10.65 7.50
C TYR A 94 12.62 -9.54 6.41
N SER A 95 13.58 -9.46 5.48
CA SER A 95 13.52 -8.50 4.36
C SER A 95 12.35 -8.79 3.38
N LYS A 96 12.08 -10.06 3.05
CA LYS A 96 10.91 -10.47 2.25
C LYS A 96 9.57 -10.22 2.97
N LYS A 97 9.57 -10.12 4.31
CA LYS A 97 8.42 -9.67 5.12
C LYS A 97 8.32 -8.15 5.18
N PHE A 98 9.46 -7.44 5.17
CA PHE A 98 9.54 -5.97 5.26
C PHE A 98 8.97 -5.27 4.02
N ASN A 99 9.16 -5.84 2.83
CA ASN A 99 8.59 -5.30 1.58
C ASN A 99 7.04 -5.38 1.53
N ARG A 100 6.38 -6.10 2.46
CA ARG A 100 4.92 -6.29 2.48
C ARG A 100 4.16 -5.20 3.26
N ARG A 101 4.80 -4.58 4.26
CA ARG A 101 4.12 -3.64 5.20
C ARG A 101 4.20 -2.18 4.74
N GLN A 102 5.15 -1.82 3.89
CA GLN A 102 5.41 -0.42 3.53
C GLN A 102 4.36 0.19 2.59
N LEU A 103 3.73 -0.62 1.73
CA LEU A 103 2.75 -0.11 0.76
C LEU A 103 1.54 0.55 1.45
N ASN A 104 1.07 -0.03 2.55
CA ASN A 104 -0.06 0.52 3.30
C ASN A 104 0.31 1.79 4.07
N LEU A 105 1.57 1.92 4.49
CA LEU A 105 2.06 3.11 5.20
C LEU A 105 2.10 4.33 4.30
N PHE A 106 2.39 4.17 3.00
CA PHE A 106 2.35 5.27 2.04
C PHE A 106 0.95 5.86 1.86
N ASN A 107 -0.09 5.01 1.81
CA ASN A 107 -1.47 5.49 1.70
C ASN A 107 -1.90 6.27 2.96
N ILE A 108 -1.52 5.79 4.15
CA ILE A 108 -1.81 6.49 5.41
C ILE A 108 -1.06 7.83 5.47
N TYR A 109 0.23 7.84 5.13
CA TYR A 109 1.04 9.05 5.07
C TYR A 109 0.45 10.08 4.10
N ASN A 110 -0.02 9.63 2.93
CA ASN A 110 -0.68 10.49 1.96
C ASN A 110 -1.95 11.13 2.52
N HIS A 111 -2.78 10.37 3.25
CA HIS A 111 -3.96 10.95 3.91
C HIS A 111 -3.59 11.98 4.97
N ILE A 112 -2.58 11.68 5.78
CA ILE A 112 -2.11 12.57 6.84
C ILE A 112 -1.52 13.85 6.27
N ILE A 113 -1.00 13.90 5.05
CA ILE A 113 -0.37 15.13 4.53
C ILE A 113 -1.25 15.85 3.51
N ASN A 114 -1.78 15.12 2.53
CA ASN A 114 -2.47 15.72 1.39
C ASN A 114 -3.99 15.78 1.56
N ASN A 115 -4.59 14.87 2.35
CA ASN A 115 -6.05 14.75 2.48
C ASN A 115 -6.57 14.95 3.91
N ARG A 116 -5.88 15.76 4.74
CA ARG A 116 -6.22 15.98 6.16
C ARG A 116 -7.68 16.36 6.37
N THR A 117 -8.18 17.32 5.58
CA THR A 117 -9.54 17.85 5.70
C THR A 117 -10.58 16.77 5.41
N SER A 118 -10.42 16.03 4.32
CA SER A 118 -11.30 14.91 3.96
C SER A 118 -11.29 13.82 5.02
N LEU A 119 -10.13 13.51 5.61
CA LEU A 119 -10.01 12.53 6.69
C LEU A 119 -10.78 13.00 7.93
N ILE A 120 -10.52 14.22 8.41
CA ILE A 120 -11.18 14.73 9.61
C ILE A 120 -12.70 14.79 9.42
N VAL A 121 -13.18 15.32 8.29
CA VAL A 121 -14.61 15.44 8.01
C VAL A 121 -15.28 14.08 7.94
N THR A 122 -14.72 13.12 7.21
CA THR A 122 -15.29 11.77 7.11
C THR A 122 -15.31 11.05 8.44
N LYS A 123 -14.26 11.20 9.26
CA LYS A 123 -14.20 10.59 10.61
C LYS A 123 -15.15 11.24 11.60
N LEU A 124 -15.34 12.55 11.55
CA LEU A 124 -16.33 13.22 12.39
C LEU A 124 -17.75 12.79 12.03
N ILE A 125 -18.06 12.75 10.74
CA ILE A 125 -19.37 12.29 10.27
C ILE A 125 -19.59 10.82 10.66
N SER A 126 -18.61 9.95 10.47
CA SER A 126 -18.73 8.54 10.83
C SER A 126 -18.95 8.35 12.34
N LEU A 127 -18.21 9.06 13.19
CA LEU A 127 -18.39 9.00 14.64
C LEU A 127 -19.74 9.55 15.07
N LEU A 128 -20.18 10.66 14.49
CA LEU A 128 -21.50 11.23 14.76
C LEU A 128 -22.61 10.27 14.33
N THR A 129 -22.46 9.58 13.20
CA THR A 129 -23.44 8.57 12.75
C THR A 129 -23.49 7.39 13.70
N ILE A 130 -22.36 6.89 14.21
CA ILE A 130 -22.35 5.82 15.21
C ILE A 130 -23.07 6.31 16.48
N TYR A 131 -22.70 7.47 17.00
CA TYR A 131 -23.27 8.02 18.23
C TYR A 131 -24.79 8.24 18.15
N THR A 132 -25.24 8.87 17.07
CA THR A 132 -26.68 9.13 16.83
C THR A 132 -27.45 7.83 16.68
N LEU A 133 -26.94 6.88 15.89
CA LEU A 133 -27.58 5.58 15.67
C LEU A 133 -27.59 4.72 16.94
N THR A 134 -26.55 4.74 17.78
CA THR A 134 -26.55 3.97 19.03
C THR A 134 -27.50 4.54 20.08
N ASN A 135 -27.64 5.87 20.15
CA ASN A 135 -28.49 6.54 21.14
C ASN A 135 -29.96 6.57 20.73
N LEU A 136 -30.27 6.75 19.44
CA LEU A 136 -31.67 6.83 18.98
C LEU A 136 -32.41 5.49 19.08
N PHE A 137 -31.67 4.39 19.02
CA PHE A 137 -32.25 3.04 18.99
C PHE A 137 -32.09 2.28 20.32
N ASP A 138 -31.56 2.92 21.39
CA ASP A 138 -31.34 2.35 22.73
C ASP A 138 -30.83 0.90 22.72
N ILE A 139 -29.84 0.64 21.87
CA ILE A 139 -29.37 -0.73 21.55
C ILE A 139 -28.52 -1.34 22.67
N LYS A 140 -28.21 -0.56 23.72
CA LYS A 140 -27.47 -1.07 24.88
C LYS A 140 -28.21 -2.17 25.62
N GLU A 141 -29.54 -2.22 25.53
CA GLU A 141 -30.37 -3.15 26.31
C GLU A 141 -31.10 -4.20 25.46
N THR A 142 -31.22 -4.00 24.14
CA THR A 142 -31.91 -4.96 23.27
C THR A 142 -30.95 -6.00 22.70
N GLU A 143 -31.12 -7.24 23.14
CA GLU A 143 -30.30 -8.36 22.72
C GLU A 143 -30.29 -8.54 21.18
N ASN A 144 -29.09 -8.47 20.60
CA ASN A 144 -28.69 -9.20 19.39
C ASN A 144 -29.29 -8.78 18.04
N ASN A 145 -29.49 -7.47 17.80
CA ASN A 145 -29.89 -6.95 16.48
C ASN A 145 -28.71 -6.89 15.48
N THR A 146 -28.23 -8.05 15.02
CA THR A 146 -27.15 -8.19 14.01
C THR A 146 -27.42 -7.39 12.72
N ARG A 147 -28.68 -7.27 12.32
CA ARG A 147 -29.13 -6.52 11.14
C ARG A 147 -28.76 -5.05 11.23
N PHE A 148 -28.97 -4.45 12.39
CA PHE A 148 -28.65 -3.06 12.63
C PHE A 148 -27.15 -2.81 12.54
N VAL A 149 -26.35 -3.71 13.13
CA VAL A 149 -24.89 -3.63 13.09
C VAL A 149 -24.38 -3.72 11.64
N ILE A 150 -24.96 -4.60 10.83
CA ILE A 150 -24.59 -4.73 9.42
C ILE A 150 -25.04 -3.52 8.59
N TYR A 151 -26.21 -2.94 8.90
CA TYR A 151 -26.65 -1.68 8.31
C TYR A 151 -25.70 -0.52 8.67
N LEU A 152 -25.33 -0.39 9.94
CA LEU A 152 -24.41 0.63 10.43
C LEU A 152 -23.02 0.49 9.79
N THR A 153 -22.52 -0.72 9.59
CA THR A 153 -21.22 -0.91 8.94
C THR A 153 -21.28 -0.67 7.44
N LEU A 154 -22.42 -0.93 6.78
CA LEU A 154 -22.65 -0.56 5.39
C LEU A 154 -22.63 0.97 5.21
N THR A 155 -23.29 1.72 6.09
CA THR A 155 -23.27 3.20 6.04
C THR A 155 -21.85 3.74 6.28
N LEU A 156 -21.14 3.20 7.27
CA LEU A 156 -19.74 3.56 7.54
C LEU A 156 -18.81 3.29 6.36
N ALA A 157 -18.97 2.17 5.67
CA ALA A 157 -18.19 1.86 4.48
C ALA A 157 -18.46 2.86 3.34
N CYS A 158 -19.70 3.31 3.19
CA CYS A 158 -20.07 4.31 2.19
C CYS A 158 -19.49 5.70 2.52
N PHE A 159 -19.48 6.13 3.78
CA PHE A 159 -18.82 7.39 4.16
C PHE A 159 -17.32 7.35 3.91
N ASN A 160 -16.68 6.21 4.21
CA ASN A 160 -15.26 6.01 3.94
C ASN A 160 -14.94 5.83 2.44
N ALA A 161 -15.93 5.72 1.57
CA ALA A 161 -15.72 5.58 0.13
C ALA A 161 -15.01 6.80 -0.49
N VAL A 162 -15.22 8.00 0.05
CA VAL A 162 -14.53 9.23 -0.39
C VAL A 162 -13.02 9.10 -0.18
N LEU A 163 -12.60 8.55 0.98
CA LEU A 163 -11.19 8.31 1.25
C LEU A 163 -10.61 7.25 0.32
N LEU A 164 -11.35 6.15 0.10
CA LEU A 164 -10.95 5.09 -0.83
C LEU A 164 -10.81 5.59 -2.27
N TYR A 165 -11.65 6.54 -2.69
CA TYR A 165 -11.54 7.15 -4.02
C TYR A 165 -10.28 8.01 -4.16
N LYS A 166 -9.93 8.78 -3.12
CA LYS A 166 -8.68 9.54 -3.08
C LYS A 166 -7.46 8.63 -3.09
N ASP A 167 -7.53 7.47 -2.43
CA ASP A 167 -6.48 6.45 -2.50
C ASP A 167 -6.36 5.84 -3.88
N PHE A 168 -7.48 5.56 -4.56
CA PHE A 168 -7.46 5.07 -5.92
C PHE A 168 -6.73 6.04 -6.87
N ILE A 169 -7.01 7.33 -6.77
CA ILE A 169 -6.31 8.36 -7.55
C ILE A 169 -4.81 8.40 -7.20
N PHE A 170 -4.47 8.32 -5.92
CA PHE A 170 -3.07 8.30 -5.48
C PHE A 170 -2.32 7.07 -5.99
N GLU A 171 -2.93 5.88 -5.89
CA GLU A 171 -2.38 4.64 -6.41
C GLU A 171 -2.15 4.75 -7.93
N GLY A 172 -3.11 5.32 -8.65
CA GLY A 172 -3.05 5.51 -10.11
C GLY A 172 -2.10 6.60 -10.60
N THR A 173 -1.68 7.55 -9.76
CA THR A 173 -0.82 8.68 -10.17
C THR A 173 0.61 8.57 -9.62
N LYS A 174 0.75 8.29 -8.32
CA LYS A 174 2.04 8.31 -7.61
C LYS A 174 2.63 6.93 -7.37
N LEU A 175 1.81 5.87 -7.43
CA LEU A 175 2.24 4.48 -7.22
C LEU A 175 2.07 3.61 -8.47
N ILE A 176 2.16 4.18 -9.67
CA ILE A 176 2.05 3.43 -10.93
C ILE A 176 3.07 2.27 -10.99
N PHE A 177 4.28 2.49 -10.48
CA PHE A 177 5.33 1.45 -10.41
C PHE A 177 4.92 0.23 -9.58
N LEU A 178 3.98 0.39 -8.65
CA LEU A 178 3.50 -0.67 -7.76
C LEU A 178 2.75 -1.75 -8.55
N LEU A 179 2.16 -1.37 -9.69
CA LEU A 179 1.49 -2.27 -10.61
C LEU A 179 2.48 -3.24 -11.30
N ASN A 180 3.76 -2.85 -11.45
CA ASN A 180 4.78 -3.65 -12.13
C ASN A 180 5.42 -4.72 -11.23
N PHE A 181 5.11 -4.74 -9.92
CA PHE A 181 5.65 -5.78 -9.06
C PHE A 181 4.99 -7.14 -9.33
N PRO A 182 5.76 -8.24 -9.33
CA PRO A 182 5.26 -9.60 -9.49
C PRO A 182 4.57 -10.07 -8.20
N VAL A 183 3.44 -9.46 -7.86
CA VAL A 183 2.58 -9.83 -6.72
C VAL A 183 1.36 -10.55 -7.28
N SER A 184 1.01 -11.71 -6.71
CA SER A 184 -0.19 -12.44 -7.12
C SER A 184 -1.47 -11.63 -6.85
N LYS A 185 -2.47 -11.78 -7.72
CA LYS A 185 -3.74 -11.02 -7.65
C LYS A 185 -4.42 -11.15 -6.27
N ILE A 186 -4.54 -12.38 -5.76
CA ILE A 186 -5.11 -12.66 -4.42
C ILE A 186 -4.34 -11.92 -3.32
N ARG A 187 -3.02 -11.91 -3.42
CA ARG A 187 -2.18 -11.28 -2.41
C ARG A 187 -2.29 -9.76 -2.44
N ARG A 188 -2.49 -9.17 -3.62
CA ARG A 188 -2.79 -7.74 -3.77
C ARG A 188 -4.12 -7.38 -3.12
N PHE A 189 -5.16 -8.20 -3.32
CA PHE A 189 -6.47 -8.01 -2.68
C PHE A 189 -6.39 -8.05 -1.15
N ILE A 190 -5.75 -9.09 -0.60
CA ILE A 190 -5.64 -9.28 0.86
C ILE A 190 -4.70 -8.25 1.50
N SER A 191 -3.68 -7.78 0.77
CA SER A 191 -2.71 -6.81 1.31
C SER A 191 -3.34 -5.48 1.75
N SER A 192 -4.51 -5.15 1.22
CA SER A 192 -5.29 -3.95 1.56
C SER A 192 -6.04 -4.04 2.89
N MET A 193 -6.31 -5.25 3.41
CA MET A 193 -7.05 -5.44 4.67
C MET A 193 -6.42 -4.71 5.87
N PRO A 194 -5.10 -4.84 6.16
CA PRO A 194 -4.52 -4.14 7.30
C PRO A 194 -4.59 -2.61 7.18
N TYR A 195 -4.59 -2.08 5.95
CA TYR A 195 -4.83 -0.66 5.73
C TYR A 195 -6.26 -0.26 6.13
N PHE A 196 -7.26 -1.06 5.77
CA PHE A 196 -8.66 -0.82 6.15
C PHE A 196 -8.90 -0.90 7.66
N VAL A 197 -8.26 -1.85 8.34
CA VAL A 197 -8.33 -1.93 9.81
C VAL A 197 -7.78 -0.66 10.45
N LEU A 198 -6.66 -0.14 9.94
CA LEU A 198 -6.06 1.09 10.45
C LEU A 198 -6.91 2.31 10.10
N LEU A 199 -7.51 2.33 8.92
CA LEU A 199 -8.41 3.40 8.49
C LEU A 199 -9.66 3.47 9.37
N ILE A 200 -10.27 2.34 9.76
CA ILE A 200 -11.49 2.32 10.59
C ILE A 200 -11.17 2.30 12.10
N LEU A 201 -9.89 2.44 12.49
CA LEU A 201 -9.47 2.32 13.89
C LEU A 201 -10.28 3.18 14.88
N PRO A 202 -10.54 4.49 14.64
CA PRO A 202 -11.33 5.28 15.57
C PRO A 202 -12.78 4.79 15.67
N GLU A 203 -13.39 4.34 14.56
CA GLU A 203 -14.72 3.76 14.60
C GLU A 203 -14.76 2.40 15.31
N ILE A 204 -13.71 1.57 15.17
CA ILE A 204 -13.59 0.29 15.89
C ILE A 204 -13.59 0.51 17.40
N ILE A 205 -12.85 1.51 17.89
CA ILE A 205 -12.81 1.85 19.33
C ILE A 205 -14.23 2.19 19.82
N PHE A 206 -14.97 3.00 19.07
CA PHE A 206 -16.34 3.37 19.43
C PHE A 206 -17.29 2.17 19.38
N ILE A 207 -17.22 1.34 18.33
CA ILE A 207 -18.05 0.13 18.19
C ILE A 207 -17.80 -0.84 19.34
N ILE A 208 -16.55 -1.07 19.74
CA ILE A 208 -16.22 -1.94 20.88
C ILE A 208 -16.76 -1.35 22.19
N SER A 209 -16.74 -0.03 22.35
CA SER A 209 -17.31 0.62 23.54
C SER A 209 -18.84 0.62 23.59
N ALA A 210 -19.50 0.53 22.44
CA ALA A 210 -20.96 0.62 22.32
C ALA A 210 -21.67 -0.74 22.30
N PHE A 211 -21.00 -1.80 21.86
CA PHE A 211 -21.61 -3.12 21.62
C PHE A 211 -20.87 -4.25 22.36
N ASN A 212 -21.59 -5.35 22.61
CA ASN A 212 -21.01 -6.59 23.14
C ASN A 212 -19.91 -7.14 22.21
N PHE A 213 -18.99 -7.94 22.78
CA PHE A 213 -17.85 -8.52 22.06
C PHE A 213 -18.25 -9.29 20.78
N HIS A 214 -19.36 -10.05 20.82
CA HIS A 214 -19.83 -10.79 19.67
C HIS A 214 -20.30 -9.87 18.52
N LEU A 215 -21.11 -8.86 18.85
CA LEU A 215 -21.64 -7.90 17.87
C LEU A 215 -20.53 -7.01 17.30
N SER A 216 -19.57 -6.59 18.12
CA SER A 216 -18.42 -5.81 17.64
C SER A 216 -17.53 -6.62 16.70
N ALA A 217 -17.32 -7.92 16.95
CA ALA A 217 -16.60 -8.79 16.01
C ALA A 217 -17.31 -8.90 14.65
N ILE A 218 -18.65 -9.06 14.64
CA ILE A 218 -19.45 -9.05 13.42
C ILE A 218 -19.35 -7.69 12.71
N ALA A 219 -19.40 -6.60 13.46
CA ALA A 219 -19.28 -5.24 12.93
C ALA A 219 -17.94 -5.01 12.22
N ILE A 220 -16.84 -5.41 12.85
CA ILE A 220 -15.50 -5.26 12.28
C ILE A 220 -15.35 -6.10 11.00
N CYS A 221 -15.82 -7.35 11.04
CA CYS A 221 -15.77 -8.24 9.87
C CYS A 221 -16.59 -7.69 8.71
N SER A 222 -17.84 -7.29 8.96
CA SER A 222 -18.73 -6.71 7.94
C SER A 222 -18.20 -5.39 7.38
N ALA A 223 -17.63 -4.51 8.21
CA ALA A 223 -17.01 -3.27 7.75
C ALA A 223 -15.84 -3.53 6.78
N ILE A 224 -14.98 -4.52 7.06
CA ILE A 224 -13.88 -4.88 6.17
C ILE A 224 -14.40 -5.42 4.84
N ILE A 225 -15.42 -6.28 4.87
CA ILE A 225 -16.05 -6.84 3.65
C ILE A 225 -16.63 -5.72 2.79
N PHE A 226 -17.35 -4.78 3.40
CA PHE A 226 -17.93 -3.65 2.68
C PHE A 226 -16.89 -2.65 2.16
N LEU A 227 -15.80 -2.39 2.89
CA LEU A 227 -14.71 -1.58 2.33
C LEU A 227 -14.02 -2.25 1.15
N LEU A 228 -13.83 -3.58 1.19
CA LEU A 228 -13.30 -4.34 0.06
C LEU A 228 -14.23 -4.27 -1.15
N SER A 229 -15.55 -4.37 -0.96
CA SER A 229 -16.51 -4.24 -2.06
C SER A 229 -16.51 -2.82 -2.64
N VAL A 230 -16.54 -1.79 -1.80
CA VAL A 230 -16.45 -0.38 -2.23
C VAL A 230 -15.16 -0.13 -3.01
N ARG A 231 -14.00 -0.61 -2.52
CA ARG A 231 -12.73 -0.54 -3.24
C ARG A 231 -12.87 -1.19 -4.62
N SER A 232 -13.38 -2.41 -4.69
CA SER A 232 -13.52 -3.14 -5.96
C SER A 232 -14.44 -2.43 -6.96
N LEU A 233 -15.52 -1.78 -6.48
CA LEU A 233 -16.41 -0.96 -7.31
C LEU A 233 -15.71 0.29 -7.84
N ILE A 234 -14.92 0.98 -7.00
CA ILE A 234 -14.12 2.14 -7.44
C ILE A 234 -13.15 1.72 -8.54
N PHE A 235 -12.48 0.58 -8.39
CA PHE A 235 -11.62 0.04 -9.44
C PHE A 235 -12.39 -0.23 -10.73
N LEU A 236 -13.59 -0.81 -10.67
CA LEU A 236 -14.40 -1.14 -11.84
C LEU A 236 -14.83 0.10 -12.65
N VAL A 237 -15.19 1.17 -11.94
CA VAL A 237 -15.71 2.41 -12.54
C VAL A 237 -14.58 3.29 -13.09
N GLY A 238 -13.47 3.40 -12.35
CA GLY A 238 -12.32 4.23 -12.73
C GLY A 238 -12.40 5.68 -12.24
N ASN A 239 -11.74 6.60 -12.95
CA ASN A 239 -11.49 7.99 -12.49
C ASN A 239 -12.67 8.97 -12.70
N SER A 240 -13.89 8.47 -12.90
CA SER A 240 -15.06 9.34 -13.08
C SER A 240 -15.82 9.50 -11.76
N PRO A 241 -15.69 10.65 -11.06
CA PRO A 241 -16.22 10.79 -9.69
C PRO A 241 -17.75 10.66 -9.63
N LEU A 242 -18.47 11.19 -10.63
CA LEU A 242 -19.93 11.09 -10.72
C LEU A 242 -20.39 9.65 -10.88
N SER A 243 -19.72 8.87 -11.73
CA SER A 243 -20.03 7.46 -11.94
C SER A 243 -19.73 6.63 -10.69
N VAL A 244 -18.66 6.97 -9.95
CA VAL A 244 -18.29 6.30 -8.70
C VAL A 244 -19.37 6.54 -7.65
N ILE A 245 -19.81 7.79 -7.46
CA ILE A 245 -20.90 8.12 -6.53
C ILE A 245 -22.18 7.39 -6.91
N LYS A 246 -22.55 7.38 -8.21
CA LYS A 246 -23.73 6.64 -8.69
C LYS A 246 -23.62 5.15 -8.38
N SER A 247 -22.47 4.54 -8.66
CA SER A 247 -22.24 3.11 -8.42
C SER A 247 -22.29 2.76 -6.93
N ILE A 248 -21.67 3.56 -6.06
CA ILE A 248 -21.69 3.35 -4.61
C ILE A 248 -23.12 3.53 -4.08
N SER A 249 -23.85 4.53 -4.57
CA SER A 249 -25.25 4.76 -4.19
C SER A 249 -26.14 3.58 -4.60
N THR A 250 -26.02 3.08 -5.83
CA THR A 250 -26.76 1.88 -6.27
C THR A 250 -26.42 0.66 -5.43
N TYR A 251 -25.15 0.49 -5.06
CA TYR A 251 -24.70 -0.59 -4.19
C TYR A 251 -25.30 -0.47 -2.78
N TYR A 252 -25.31 0.74 -2.21
CA TYR A 252 -25.89 1.03 -0.91
C TYR A 252 -27.38 0.67 -0.87
N PHE A 253 -28.17 1.16 -1.83
CA PHE A 253 -29.62 0.87 -1.87
C PHE A 253 -29.91 -0.61 -2.10
N LEU A 254 -29.16 -1.27 -2.98
CA LEU A 254 -29.33 -2.71 -3.22
C LEU A 254 -29.04 -3.51 -1.94
N ALA A 255 -27.91 -3.24 -1.28
CA ALA A 255 -27.54 -3.90 -0.03
C ALA A 255 -28.54 -3.62 1.10
N LEU A 256 -29.04 -2.38 1.19
CA LEU A 256 -30.07 -1.97 2.15
C LEU A 256 -31.35 -2.79 1.99
N ILE A 257 -31.84 -2.95 0.76
CA ILE A 257 -33.04 -3.75 0.47
C ILE A 257 -32.87 -5.18 0.99
N PHE A 258 -31.73 -5.82 0.71
CA PHE A 258 -31.50 -7.18 1.19
C PHE A 258 -31.34 -7.28 2.72
N ILE A 259 -30.77 -6.26 3.38
CA ILE A 259 -30.67 -6.21 4.85
C ILE A 259 -32.07 -6.08 5.48
N LEU A 260 -32.96 -5.29 4.87
CA LEU A 260 -34.35 -5.14 5.32
C LEU A 260 -35.14 -6.46 5.26
N TYR A 261 -34.91 -7.30 4.24
CA TYR A 261 -35.50 -8.64 4.11
C TYR A 261 -34.82 -9.71 4.98
N GLU A 262 -34.08 -9.32 6.01
CA GLU A 262 -33.39 -10.23 6.93
C GLU A 262 -32.25 -11.07 6.32
N LEU A 263 -31.90 -10.88 5.04
CA LEU A 263 -30.89 -11.65 4.30
C LEU A 263 -29.44 -11.13 4.54
N HIS A 264 -29.16 -10.59 5.72
CA HIS A 264 -27.93 -9.88 6.04
C HIS A 264 -26.65 -10.72 5.89
N PHE A 265 -26.65 -12.01 6.32
CA PHE A 265 -25.50 -12.90 6.10
C PHE A 265 -25.29 -13.25 4.63
N PHE A 266 -26.38 -13.41 3.88
CA PHE A 266 -26.33 -13.68 2.45
C PHE A 266 -25.71 -12.49 1.69
N VAL A 267 -26.05 -11.26 2.09
CA VAL A 267 -25.41 -10.05 1.57
C VAL A 267 -23.90 -10.06 1.84
N LEU A 268 -23.46 -10.37 3.05
CA LEU A 268 -22.03 -10.43 3.37
C LEU A 268 -21.29 -11.44 2.50
N PHE A 269 -21.88 -12.61 2.28
CA PHE A 269 -21.26 -13.65 1.45
C PHE A 269 -21.19 -13.24 -0.03
N ILE A 270 -22.30 -12.74 -0.59
CA ILE A 270 -22.35 -12.26 -1.97
C ILE A 270 -21.38 -11.10 -2.18
N THR A 271 -21.33 -10.13 -1.26
CA THR A 271 -20.49 -8.95 -1.39
C THR A 271 -19.01 -9.31 -1.36
N LEU A 272 -18.61 -10.30 -0.55
CA LEU A 272 -17.24 -10.82 -0.55
C LEU A 272 -16.87 -11.50 -1.87
N ILE A 273 -17.75 -12.37 -2.40
CA ILE A 273 -17.52 -13.05 -3.69
C ILE A 273 -17.49 -12.03 -4.83
N ALA A 274 -18.46 -11.13 -4.87
CA ALA A 274 -18.55 -10.09 -5.89
C ALA A 274 -17.32 -9.18 -5.85
N SER A 275 -16.88 -8.77 -4.65
CA SER A 275 -15.68 -7.96 -4.48
C SER A 275 -14.43 -8.64 -5.06
N TYR A 276 -14.26 -9.92 -4.77
CA TYR A 276 -13.13 -10.71 -5.28
C TYR A 276 -13.18 -10.87 -6.82
N LEU A 277 -14.36 -11.20 -7.38
CA LEU A 277 -14.54 -11.36 -8.82
C LEU A 277 -14.31 -10.05 -9.58
N MET A 278 -14.90 -8.94 -9.08
CA MET A 278 -14.69 -7.61 -9.65
C MET A 278 -13.22 -7.21 -9.62
N PHE A 279 -12.54 -7.47 -8.51
CA PHE A 279 -11.11 -7.19 -8.38
C PHE A 279 -10.26 -7.99 -9.36
N ILE A 280 -10.47 -9.30 -9.51
CA ILE A 280 -9.67 -10.12 -10.44
C ILE A 280 -9.84 -9.65 -11.88
N ARG A 281 -11.09 -9.43 -12.30
CA ARG A 281 -11.42 -9.05 -13.67
C ARG A 281 -10.79 -7.71 -14.04
N HIS A 282 -10.75 -6.76 -13.11
CA HIS A 282 -10.31 -5.39 -13.38
C HIS A 282 -8.91 -5.03 -12.85
N SER A 283 -8.25 -5.95 -12.14
CA SER A 283 -6.85 -5.75 -11.66
C SER A 283 -5.82 -5.68 -12.79
N THR A 284 -6.20 -6.05 -14.02
CA THR A 284 -5.38 -6.01 -15.24
C THR A 284 -5.72 -4.76 -16.07
N TYR A 285 -5.03 -3.65 -15.80
CA TYR A 285 -4.33 -2.80 -16.78
C TYR A 285 -5.01 -2.09 -17.98
N GLU A 286 -6.32 -1.85 -18.06
CA GLU A 286 -6.87 -1.22 -19.30
C GLU A 286 -7.56 0.16 -19.22
N LYS A 287 -7.69 0.80 -18.05
CA LYS A 287 -8.49 2.05 -17.96
C LYS A 287 -7.79 3.32 -17.46
N LEU A 288 -6.53 3.26 -17.06
CA LEU A 288 -5.79 4.49 -16.69
C LEU A 288 -5.13 5.18 -17.89
N GLN A 289 -4.96 4.47 -19.02
CA GLN A 289 -4.29 4.99 -20.20
C GLN A 289 -5.23 5.73 -21.17
N ASN A 290 -6.52 5.35 -21.23
CA ASN A 290 -7.50 5.93 -22.17
C ASN A 290 -8.17 7.25 -21.73
N ASN A 291 -7.69 7.90 -20.65
CA ASN A 291 -8.24 9.18 -20.18
C ASN A 291 -7.21 10.32 -20.25
N GLN A 292 -6.11 10.12 -20.97
CA GLN A 292 -5.14 11.18 -21.28
C GLN A 292 -5.18 11.62 -22.75
N ASP A 293 -6.11 11.08 -23.54
CA ASP A 293 -6.41 11.50 -24.92
C ASP A 293 -7.72 12.29 -24.98
#